data_AF-A0A961D8J6-F1
#
_entry.id   AF-A0A961D8J6-F1
#
_cell.length_a   1.000
_cell.length_b   1.000
_cell.length_c   1.000
_cell.angle_alpha   90.00
_cell.angle_beta   90.00
_cell.angle_gamma   90.00
#
_symmetry.space_group_name_H-M   'P 1'
#
loop_
_entity.id
_entity.type
_entity.pdbx_description
1 polymer ?
#
loop_
_entity_poly.entity_id
_entity_poly.type
_entity_poly.pdbx_seq_one_letter_code
_entity_poly.pdbx_strand_id
1 'polypeptide(L)'
;MRLHWDLDLGYLVRTPGTDIRLVSLEFKRGDATTLDLLFYRSGVSVLLGADFDIRFALKEKNRYDTNPVVYTASFTEDANNKIYTARPSLNTTELNALLQVDNTNSNDLASVELAGEVSYRIGSDSDEWLSTQTLKVTVHNDVVRGEEGTPTSAQQPDNYLTKDRVIEYLPLVVGLTGGGSTKLDGVASPSLPLGKLVALVDNGTNPAVLRTYELDASTAAESSPDVIRPDDYNATTNARVWRLRAPSAGNAVRYDASQGLNGTQQTTARSNIGAAARNHAHRTFLEALVFAPESQVSLGTYDLFMLPDLSSGQVDFKLRLGSPANDNMAFQIFAQGPSNGWGGWNSIGMAYIDSGQFESSVVSASLNPGDMIRLEVQNDGSGYYGGPAYGLYAFASIFTSTEP
;
A
#
# COMPACT_ATOMS: atom_id res chain seq x y z
N MET A 1 12.03 -2.20 -31.78
CA MET A 1 13.43 -1.99 -31.38
C MET A 1 14.24 -1.56 -32.60
N ARG A 2 15.21 -0.65 -32.43
CA ARG A 2 16.06 -0.18 -33.53
C ARG A 2 17.52 -0.54 -33.28
N LEU A 3 18.18 -1.15 -34.27
CA LEU A 3 19.58 -1.55 -34.26
C LEU A 3 20.34 -0.77 -35.33
N HIS A 4 21.58 -0.41 -35.02
CA HIS A 4 22.45 0.35 -35.93
C HIS A 4 23.71 -0.47 -36.21
N TRP A 5 23.87 -0.94 -37.44
CA TRP A 5 25.08 -1.60 -37.90
C TRP A 5 26.01 -0.60 -38.55
N ASP A 6 27.22 -0.45 -38.05
CA ASP A 6 28.25 0.36 -38.70
C ASP A 6 29.13 -0.53 -39.59
N LEU A 7 29.07 -0.30 -40.91
CA LEU A 7 29.77 -1.08 -41.92
C LEU A 7 31.29 -0.83 -41.92
N ASP A 8 31.75 0.33 -41.43
CA ASP A 8 33.17 0.63 -41.34
C ASP A 8 33.78 -0.05 -40.11
N LEU A 9 33.00 -0.17 -39.03
CA LEU A 9 33.42 -0.83 -37.80
C LEU A 9 33.15 -2.35 -37.79
N GLY A 10 32.17 -2.81 -38.55
CA GLY A 10 31.78 -4.23 -38.66
C GLY A 10 30.99 -4.77 -37.47
N TYR A 11 30.28 -3.92 -36.73
CA TYR A 11 29.45 -4.35 -35.59
C TYR A 11 28.29 -3.40 -35.31
N LEU A 12 27.36 -3.85 -34.45
CA LEU A 12 26.26 -3.02 -33.95
C LEU A 12 26.76 -1.97 -32.96
N VAL A 13 26.35 -0.72 -33.14
CA VAL A 13 26.62 0.42 -32.27
C VAL A 13 25.35 0.88 -31.56
N ARG A 14 25.49 1.46 -30.36
CA ARG A 14 24.35 2.03 -29.63
C ARG A 14 23.79 3.27 -30.30
N THR A 15 24.70 4.11 -30.81
CA THR A 15 24.36 5.38 -31.46
C THR A 15 25.16 5.50 -32.76
N PRO A 16 24.53 5.84 -33.90
CA PRO A 16 25.24 6.06 -35.15
C PRO A 16 26.37 7.09 -35.03
N GLY A 17 27.52 6.84 -35.66
CA GLY A 17 28.68 7.73 -35.63
C GLY A 17 29.51 7.64 -34.34
N THR A 18 29.21 6.71 -33.44
CA THR A 18 30.03 6.40 -32.26
C THR A 18 30.60 4.99 -32.38
N ASP A 19 31.71 4.72 -31.70
CA ASP A 19 32.32 3.38 -31.60
C ASP A 19 31.79 2.59 -30.39
N ILE A 20 30.74 3.08 -29.72
CA ILE A 20 30.16 2.42 -28.55
C ILE A 20 29.35 1.21 -29.01
N ARG A 21 29.96 0.04 -28.89
CA ARG A 21 29.35 -1.25 -29.25
C ARG A 21 28.08 -1.54 -28.45
N LEU A 22 27.08 -2.08 -29.14
CA LEU A 22 25.91 -2.68 -28.52
C LEU A 22 26.25 -4.12 -28.09
N VAL A 23 26.09 -4.41 -26.79
CA VAL A 23 26.48 -5.69 -26.19
C VAL A 23 25.30 -6.48 -25.63
N SER A 24 24.14 -5.83 -25.47
CA SER A 24 22.96 -6.46 -24.90
C SER A 24 21.67 -5.94 -25.49
N LEU A 25 20.66 -6.80 -25.53
CA LEU A 25 19.28 -6.50 -25.91
C LEU A 25 18.32 -7.06 -24.87
N GLU A 26 17.16 -6.43 -24.72
CA GLU A 26 16.08 -6.90 -23.86
C GLU A 26 14.78 -6.93 -24.64
N PHE A 27 14.06 -8.05 -24.53
CA PHE A 27 12.78 -8.28 -25.16
C PHE A 27 11.76 -8.73 -24.14
N LYS A 28 10.49 -8.53 -24.47
CA LYS A 28 9.36 -9.14 -23.77
C LYS A 28 8.78 -10.24 -24.65
N ARG A 29 8.52 -11.40 -24.05
CA ARG A 29 7.81 -12.53 -24.70
C ARG A 29 6.45 -12.05 -25.19
N GLY A 30 5.85 -12.75 -26.17
CA GLY A 30 4.44 -12.57 -26.56
C GLY A 30 4.13 -11.30 -27.35
N ASP A 31 4.87 -10.23 -27.13
CA ASP A 31 4.75 -8.98 -27.86
C ASP A 31 5.21 -9.16 -29.32
N ALA A 32 4.41 -8.64 -30.24
CA ALA A 32 4.81 -8.48 -31.64
C ALA A 32 5.91 -7.42 -31.74
N THR A 33 7.14 -7.83 -31.44
CA THR A 33 8.30 -6.93 -31.49
C THR A 33 8.72 -6.73 -32.95
N THR A 34 8.82 -5.47 -33.37
CA THR A 34 9.50 -5.10 -34.61
C THR A 34 11.00 -4.92 -34.34
N LEU A 35 11.82 -5.40 -35.27
CA LEU A 35 13.26 -5.19 -35.28
C LEU A 35 13.63 -4.37 -36.52
N ASP A 36 13.92 -3.10 -36.32
CA ASP A 36 14.38 -2.19 -37.37
C ASP A 36 15.90 -2.17 -37.38
N LEU A 37 16.52 -2.63 -38.46
CA LEU A 37 17.96 -2.63 -38.66
C LEU A 37 18.35 -1.56 -39.69
N LEU A 38 19.28 -0.69 -39.32
CA LEU A 38 19.83 0.34 -40.20
C LEU A 38 21.33 0.10 -40.37
N PHE A 39 21.81 0.18 -41.60
CA PHE A 39 23.23 0.12 -41.92
C PHE A 39 23.78 1.52 -42.13
N TYR A 40 25.00 1.76 -41.65
CA TYR A 40 25.71 3.03 -41.75
C TYR A 40 27.05 2.82 -42.41
N ARG A 41 27.46 3.78 -43.24
CA ARG A 41 28.83 3.91 -43.75
C ARG A 41 29.26 5.35 -43.56
N SER A 42 30.36 5.56 -42.87
CA SER A 42 30.92 6.87 -42.55
C SER A 42 29.89 7.79 -41.89
N GLY A 43 29.11 7.23 -40.96
CA GLY A 43 28.06 7.94 -40.21
C GLY A 43 26.75 8.18 -40.98
N VAL A 44 26.65 7.81 -42.26
CA VAL A 44 25.47 8.02 -43.10
C VAL A 44 24.72 6.70 -43.30
N SER A 45 23.39 6.72 -43.17
CA SER A 45 22.58 5.52 -43.42
C SER A 45 22.57 5.14 -44.91
N VAL A 46 22.76 3.85 -45.19
CA VAL A 46 22.85 3.25 -46.52
C VAL A 46 22.01 1.98 -46.63
N LEU A 47 21.64 1.61 -47.86
CA LEU A 47 21.09 0.30 -48.19
C LEU A 47 22.23 -0.69 -48.44
N LEU A 48 22.01 -1.98 -48.19
CA LEU A 48 22.96 -3.05 -48.52
C LEU A 48 23.07 -3.29 -50.05
N GLY A 49 22.08 -2.86 -50.82
CA GLY A 49 21.97 -3.11 -52.26
C GLY A 49 21.00 -4.25 -52.58
N ALA A 50 20.96 -4.67 -53.84
CA ALA A 50 20.15 -5.81 -54.25
C ALA A 50 20.69 -7.14 -53.66
N ASP A 51 19.82 -8.15 -53.63
CA ASP A 51 20.17 -9.53 -53.27
C ASP A 51 20.81 -9.70 -51.89
N PHE A 52 20.28 -9.01 -50.87
CA PHE A 52 20.71 -9.19 -49.49
C PHE A 52 20.02 -10.39 -48.82
N ASP A 53 20.67 -10.95 -47.81
CA ASP A 53 20.07 -11.89 -46.85
C ASP A 53 20.46 -11.42 -45.45
N ILE A 54 19.47 -11.20 -44.58
CA ILE A 54 19.67 -10.74 -43.19
C ILE A 54 18.99 -11.74 -42.28
N ARG A 55 19.67 -12.13 -41.22
CA ARG A 55 19.20 -13.09 -40.22
C ARG A 55 19.35 -12.52 -38.83
N PHE A 56 18.36 -12.81 -37.99
CA PHE A 56 18.44 -12.63 -36.56
C PHE A 56 18.10 -13.94 -35.88
N ALA A 57 18.95 -14.36 -34.95
CA ALA A 57 18.82 -15.62 -34.24
C ALA A 57 19.12 -15.46 -32.75
N LEU A 58 18.34 -16.14 -31.91
CA LEU A 58 18.62 -16.32 -30.48
C LEU A 58 18.80 -17.81 -30.20
N LYS A 59 19.85 -18.15 -29.44
CA LYS A 59 20.16 -19.51 -28.98
C LYS A 59 20.38 -19.53 -27.48
N GLU A 60 20.20 -20.70 -26.86
CA GLU A 60 20.68 -20.90 -25.50
C GLU A 60 22.20 -20.67 -25.44
N LYS A 61 22.65 -20.06 -24.33
CA LYS A 61 24.07 -19.80 -24.10
C LYS A 61 24.86 -21.11 -24.18
N ASN A 62 25.96 -21.10 -24.94
CA ASN A 62 26.86 -22.24 -25.16
C ASN A 62 26.24 -23.45 -25.89
N ARG A 63 25.09 -23.30 -26.56
CA ARG A 63 24.46 -24.36 -27.38
C ARG A 63 24.52 -24.01 -28.87
N TYR A 64 25.74 -23.91 -29.42
CA TYR A 64 25.93 -23.40 -30.80
C TYR A 64 25.46 -24.38 -31.89
N ASP A 65 25.47 -25.69 -31.62
CA ASP A 65 25.07 -26.73 -32.57
C ASP A 65 23.55 -26.98 -32.62
N THR A 66 22.78 -26.39 -31.69
CA THR A 66 21.32 -26.56 -31.67
C THR A 66 20.63 -25.53 -32.57
N ASN A 67 19.38 -25.82 -32.94
CA ASN A 67 18.54 -24.87 -33.63
C ASN A 67 18.29 -23.62 -32.76
N PRO A 68 18.15 -22.43 -33.38
CA PRO A 68 17.76 -21.23 -32.66
C PRO A 68 16.35 -21.37 -32.05
N VAL A 69 16.18 -20.83 -30.83
CA VAL A 69 14.88 -20.77 -30.15
C VAL A 69 14.02 -19.62 -30.67
N VAL A 70 14.64 -18.60 -31.25
CA VAL A 70 13.99 -17.53 -32.02
C VAL A 70 14.79 -17.29 -33.28
N TYR A 71 14.13 -17.28 -34.43
CA TYR A 71 14.78 -17.04 -35.72
C TYR A 71 13.89 -16.22 -36.64
N THR A 72 14.51 -15.30 -37.39
CA THR A 72 13.89 -14.66 -38.54
C THR A 72 14.92 -14.36 -39.61
N ALA A 73 14.56 -14.64 -40.86
CA ALA A 73 15.32 -14.25 -42.05
C ALA A 73 14.50 -13.34 -42.99
N SER A 74 13.27 -13.02 -42.60
CA SER A 74 12.35 -12.24 -43.43
C SER A 74 12.41 -10.78 -43.03
N PHE A 75 13.39 -10.06 -43.60
CA PHE A 75 13.50 -8.61 -43.48
C PHE A 75 12.84 -7.94 -44.69
N THR A 76 11.98 -6.95 -44.42
CA THR A 76 11.38 -6.10 -45.44
C THR A 76 12.18 -4.81 -45.53
N GLU A 77 12.70 -4.50 -46.72
CA GLU A 77 13.39 -3.24 -46.98
C GLU A 77 12.38 -2.09 -47.17
N ASP A 78 12.62 -0.98 -46.49
CA ASP A 78 12.06 0.33 -46.78
C ASP A 78 13.16 1.22 -47.38
N ALA A 79 13.19 1.28 -48.71
CA ALA A 79 14.21 2.00 -49.47
C ALA A 79 14.20 3.53 -49.20
N ASN A 80 13.04 4.10 -48.88
CA ASN A 80 12.91 5.54 -48.64
C ASN A 80 13.57 5.95 -47.32
N ASN A 81 13.37 5.12 -46.28
CA ASN A 81 13.91 5.37 -44.95
C ASN A 81 15.24 4.66 -44.69
N LYS A 82 15.67 3.78 -45.60
CA LYS A 82 16.88 2.95 -45.49
C LYS A 82 16.86 2.04 -44.25
N ILE A 83 15.73 1.39 -44.04
CA ILE A 83 15.47 0.51 -42.88
C ILE A 83 15.15 -0.89 -43.38
N TYR A 84 15.65 -1.90 -42.67
CA TYR A 84 15.26 -3.29 -42.84
C TYR A 84 14.47 -3.74 -41.61
N THR A 85 13.18 -4.05 -41.78
CA THR A 85 12.31 -4.42 -40.65
C THR A 85 11.99 -5.91 -40.66
N ALA A 86 12.18 -6.56 -39.52
CA ALA A 86 11.71 -7.92 -39.25
C ALA A 86 10.76 -7.97 -38.04
N ARG A 87 10.05 -9.09 -37.91
CA ARG A 87 9.16 -9.38 -36.78
C ARG A 87 9.49 -10.77 -36.21
N PRO A 88 10.59 -10.92 -35.44
CA PRO A 88 10.90 -12.22 -34.83
C PRO A 88 9.76 -12.67 -33.92
N SER A 89 9.38 -13.95 -33.99
CA SER A 89 8.41 -14.52 -33.07
C SER A 89 9.05 -14.74 -31.71
N LEU A 90 8.55 -14.05 -30.69
CA LEU A 90 8.95 -14.23 -29.29
C LEU A 90 7.94 -15.10 -28.53
N ASN A 91 7.24 -15.97 -29.24
CA ASN A 91 6.29 -16.94 -28.68
C ASN A 91 6.45 -18.31 -29.37
N THR A 92 7.69 -18.76 -29.52
CA THR A 92 8.02 -20.09 -30.07
C THR A 92 7.87 -21.17 -29.00
N THR A 93 7.66 -22.42 -29.42
CA THR A 93 7.57 -23.56 -28.50
C THR A 93 8.86 -23.73 -27.69
N GLU A 94 10.01 -23.57 -28.34
CA GLU A 94 11.34 -23.70 -27.74
C GLU A 94 11.58 -22.62 -26.68
N LEU A 95 11.23 -21.36 -26.96
CA LEU A 95 11.36 -20.27 -25.99
C LEU A 95 10.39 -20.45 -24.81
N ASN A 96 9.16 -20.89 -25.07
CA ASN A 96 8.18 -21.18 -24.03
C ASN A 96 8.66 -22.30 -23.09
N ALA A 97 9.29 -23.34 -23.64
CA ALA A 97 9.88 -24.41 -22.85
C ALA A 97 11.02 -23.90 -21.95
N LEU A 98 11.88 -23.00 -22.45
CA LEU A 98 12.96 -22.41 -21.64
C LEU A 98 12.44 -21.54 -20.50
N LEU A 99 11.37 -20.78 -20.74
CA LEU A 99 10.71 -19.97 -19.70
C LEU A 99 9.83 -20.80 -18.76
N GLN A 100 9.73 -22.11 -18.99
CA GLN A 100 8.89 -23.05 -18.24
C GLN A 100 7.42 -22.64 -18.24
N VAL A 101 6.95 -22.11 -19.37
CA VAL A 101 5.54 -21.76 -19.55
C VAL A 101 4.74 -23.05 -19.67
N ASP A 102 4.20 -23.49 -18.54
CA ASP A 102 3.37 -24.68 -18.41
C ASP A 102 2.22 -24.44 -17.39
N ASN A 103 1.50 -25.50 -16.99
CA ASN A 103 0.36 -25.39 -16.05
C ASN A 103 0.80 -25.41 -14.56
N THR A 104 2.09 -25.24 -14.29
CA THR A 104 2.70 -25.32 -12.97
C THR A 104 3.18 -23.94 -12.55
N ASN A 105 2.52 -23.35 -11.56
CA ASN A 105 2.84 -21.98 -11.16
C ASN A 105 4.17 -21.85 -10.37
N SER A 106 4.80 -22.97 -9.97
CA SER A 106 5.95 -22.95 -9.04
C SER A 106 7.32 -22.84 -9.72
N ASN A 107 7.39 -23.00 -11.04
CA ASN A 107 8.64 -23.13 -11.78
C ASN A 107 8.78 -22.13 -12.95
N ASP A 108 7.76 -21.32 -13.21
CA ASP A 108 7.81 -20.22 -14.18
C ASP A 108 9.05 -19.34 -13.96
N LEU A 109 9.82 -19.12 -15.02
CA LEU A 109 10.96 -18.19 -14.97
C LEU A 109 10.51 -16.79 -15.36
N ALA A 110 11.01 -15.78 -14.63
CA ALA A 110 10.76 -14.38 -14.95
C ALA A 110 11.45 -13.91 -16.24
N SER A 111 12.59 -14.54 -16.57
CA SER A 111 13.33 -14.28 -17.81
C SER A 111 14.32 -15.41 -18.13
N VAL A 112 14.82 -15.41 -19.36
CA VAL A 112 15.93 -16.27 -19.81
C VAL A 112 17.01 -15.43 -20.51
N GLU A 113 18.29 -15.74 -20.24
CA GLU A 113 19.44 -15.16 -20.94
C GLU A 113 19.84 -16.05 -22.13
N LEU A 114 19.92 -15.45 -23.32
CA LEU A 114 20.20 -16.07 -24.60
C LEU A 114 21.42 -15.42 -25.27
N ALA A 115 22.07 -16.16 -26.15
CA ALA A 115 23.07 -15.68 -27.09
C ALA A 115 22.36 -15.21 -28.37
N GLY A 116 22.50 -13.94 -28.73
CA GLY A 116 21.89 -13.35 -29.91
C GLY A 116 22.90 -12.97 -30.99
N GLU A 117 22.48 -13.02 -32.24
CA GLU A 117 23.32 -12.65 -33.37
C GLU A 117 22.48 -12.02 -34.48
N VAL A 118 23.03 -10.99 -35.13
CA VAL A 118 22.57 -10.51 -36.43
C VAL A 118 23.64 -10.86 -37.45
N SER A 119 23.23 -11.47 -38.55
CA SER A 119 24.12 -11.80 -39.65
C SER A 119 23.54 -11.28 -40.94
N TYR A 120 24.40 -10.85 -41.86
CA TYR A 120 23.98 -10.50 -43.20
C TYR A 120 25.01 -10.92 -44.24
N ARG A 121 24.56 -11.02 -45.47
CA ARG A 121 25.41 -11.12 -46.66
C ARG A 121 24.80 -10.32 -47.80
N ILE A 122 25.63 -10.01 -48.79
CA ILE A 122 25.25 -9.28 -50.00
C ILE A 122 25.50 -10.19 -51.20
N GLY A 123 24.53 -10.34 -52.08
CA GLY A 123 24.53 -11.30 -53.19
C GLY A 123 23.98 -12.66 -52.77
N SER A 124 23.12 -13.24 -53.61
CA SER A 124 22.50 -14.56 -53.37
C SER A 124 23.52 -15.70 -53.25
N ASP A 125 24.65 -15.54 -53.93
CA ASP A 125 25.68 -16.57 -54.11
C ASP A 125 26.94 -16.29 -53.28
N SER A 126 26.93 -15.28 -52.40
CA SER A 126 28.06 -15.08 -51.49
C SER A 126 27.97 -16.06 -50.32
N ASP A 127 29.05 -16.82 -50.15
CA ASP A 127 29.27 -17.65 -48.95
C ASP A 127 29.82 -16.82 -47.77
N GLU A 128 30.12 -15.54 -48.01
CA GLU A 128 30.67 -14.63 -47.02
C GLU A 128 29.57 -13.99 -46.16
N TRP A 129 29.33 -14.61 -45.01
CA TRP A 129 28.49 -14.05 -43.96
C TRP A 129 29.28 -13.10 -43.07
N LEU A 130 28.73 -11.90 -42.86
CA LEU A 130 29.17 -10.97 -41.83
C LEU A 130 28.23 -11.06 -40.65
N SER A 131 28.80 -11.24 -39.47
CA SER A 131 28.06 -11.51 -38.24
C SER A 131 28.47 -10.57 -37.13
N THR A 132 27.52 -10.21 -36.28
CA THR A 132 27.85 -9.55 -35.02
C THR A 132 28.66 -10.47 -34.14
N GLN A 133 29.36 -9.90 -33.17
CA GLN A 133 29.70 -10.66 -31.97
C GLN A 133 28.41 -11.13 -31.26
N THR A 134 28.52 -12.20 -30.48
CA THR A 134 27.40 -12.69 -29.68
C THR A 134 26.90 -11.60 -28.72
N LEU A 135 25.66 -11.20 -28.88
CA LEU A 135 24.94 -10.29 -28.00
C LEU A 135 24.40 -11.07 -26.80
N LYS A 136 24.44 -10.47 -25.61
CA LYS A 136 23.65 -10.96 -24.48
C LYS A 136 22.21 -10.52 -24.64
N VAL A 137 21.28 -11.45 -24.81
CA VAL A 137 19.87 -11.12 -24.99
C VAL A 137 19.06 -11.65 -23.82
N THR A 138 18.34 -10.77 -23.13
CA THR A 138 17.39 -11.19 -22.09
C THR A 138 15.99 -11.17 -22.66
N VAL A 139 15.25 -12.26 -22.53
CA VAL A 139 13.81 -12.30 -22.86
C VAL A 139 13.02 -12.46 -21.57
N HIS A 140 12.21 -11.46 -21.26
CA HIS A 140 11.33 -11.42 -20.09
C HIS A 140 10.03 -12.16 -20.38
N ASN A 141 9.54 -12.92 -19.40
CA ASN A 141 8.25 -13.57 -19.48
C ASN A 141 7.11 -12.55 -19.36
N ASP A 142 5.94 -12.91 -19.86
CA ASP A 142 4.74 -12.08 -19.73
C ASP A 142 4.04 -12.32 -18.41
N VAL A 143 3.50 -11.23 -17.86
CA VAL A 143 2.56 -11.28 -16.74
C VAL A 143 1.18 -11.73 -17.21
N VAL A 144 0.81 -11.43 -18.46
CA VAL A 144 -0.45 -11.84 -19.09
C VAL A 144 -0.12 -12.46 -20.45
N ARG A 145 -0.25 -13.78 -20.54
CA ARG A 145 0.07 -14.65 -21.67
C ARG A 145 -1.10 -14.82 -22.64
N GLY A 146 -2.30 -14.39 -22.25
CA GLY A 146 -3.54 -14.41 -23.04
C GLY A 146 -4.42 -15.64 -22.82
N GLU A 147 -3.92 -16.64 -22.09
CA GLU A 147 -4.67 -17.83 -21.69
C GLU A 147 -5.18 -17.73 -20.24
N GLU A 148 -4.75 -16.71 -19.48
CA GLU A 148 -5.23 -16.48 -18.13
C GLU A 148 -6.72 -16.13 -18.13
N GLY A 149 -7.46 -16.70 -17.18
CA GLY A 149 -8.83 -16.30 -16.92
C GLY A 149 -8.92 -14.89 -16.35
N THR A 150 -10.08 -14.26 -16.49
CA THR A 150 -10.39 -13.05 -15.72
C THR A 150 -10.29 -13.37 -14.23
N PRO A 151 -9.68 -12.51 -13.40
CA PRO A 151 -9.72 -12.68 -11.95
C PRO A 151 -11.17 -12.86 -11.52
N THR A 152 -11.52 -14.05 -11.01
CA THR A 152 -12.83 -14.22 -10.39
C THR A 152 -12.81 -13.37 -9.14
N SER A 153 -13.72 -12.40 -9.02
CA SER A 153 -13.93 -11.74 -7.75
C SER A 153 -14.08 -12.83 -6.69
N ALA A 154 -13.28 -12.77 -5.63
CA ALA A 154 -13.57 -13.52 -4.43
C ALA A 154 -15.06 -13.29 -4.13
N GLN A 155 -15.81 -14.36 -3.85
CA GLN A 155 -17.25 -14.36 -3.58
C GLN A 155 -17.73 -12.96 -3.20
N GLN A 156 -18.57 -12.35 -4.06
CA GLN A 156 -19.03 -10.97 -3.94
C GLN A 156 -19.16 -10.54 -2.48
N PRO A 157 -18.78 -9.30 -2.11
CA PRO A 157 -19.00 -8.79 -0.76
C PRO A 157 -20.47 -8.92 -0.29
N ASP A 158 -21.40 -9.14 -1.22
CA ASP A 158 -22.79 -9.50 -0.98
C ASP A 158 -22.96 -10.77 -0.12
N ASN A 159 -22.00 -11.70 -0.12
CA ASN A 159 -21.96 -12.85 0.79
C ASN A 159 -21.61 -12.49 2.25
N TYR A 160 -21.19 -11.25 2.54
CA TYR A 160 -21.14 -10.74 3.91
C TYR A 160 -22.50 -10.17 4.36
N LEU A 161 -23.41 -9.88 3.42
CA LEU A 161 -24.78 -9.41 3.68
C LEU A 161 -25.82 -10.55 3.69
N THR A 162 -25.45 -11.77 3.30
CA THR A 162 -26.30 -12.98 3.43
C THR A 162 -26.38 -13.52 4.87
N LYS A 163 -25.99 -12.75 5.89
CA LYS A 163 -26.47 -13.04 7.24
C LYS A 163 -27.89 -12.52 7.29
N ASP A 164 -28.87 -13.41 7.28
CA ASP A 164 -30.35 -13.29 7.26
C ASP A 164 -31.01 -12.29 8.25
N ARG A 165 -30.38 -11.15 8.53
CA ARG A 165 -30.73 -10.18 9.56
C ARG A 165 -30.43 -8.75 9.08
N VAL A 166 -30.86 -8.44 7.85
CA VAL A 166 -30.93 -7.04 7.39
C VAL A 166 -31.92 -6.30 8.28
N ILE A 167 -31.48 -5.20 8.87
CA ILE A 167 -32.36 -4.29 9.62
C ILE A 167 -33.07 -3.41 8.59
N GLU A 168 -34.38 -3.59 8.43
CA GLU A 168 -35.19 -2.74 7.55
C GLU A 168 -35.52 -1.42 8.27
N TYR A 169 -35.12 -0.29 7.70
CA TYR A 169 -35.50 1.01 8.24
C TYR A 169 -36.92 1.38 7.80
N LEU A 170 -37.80 1.71 8.75
CA LEU A 170 -39.19 2.09 8.53
C LEU A 170 -39.37 3.61 8.74
N PRO A 171 -39.10 4.45 7.73
CA PRO A 171 -39.06 5.91 7.90
C PRO A 171 -40.42 6.56 8.20
N LEU A 172 -41.52 5.89 7.87
CA LEU A 172 -42.89 6.38 8.08
C LEU A 172 -43.49 5.94 9.42
N VAL A 173 -42.85 4.99 10.10
CA VAL A 173 -43.25 4.55 11.43
C VAL A 173 -42.52 5.43 12.44
N VAL A 174 -43.27 6.33 13.08
CA VAL A 174 -42.74 7.41 13.93
C VAL A 174 -43.24 7.33 15.38
N GLY A 175 -43.82 6.19 15.77
CA GLY A 175 -44.20 5.91 17.15
C GLY A 175 -44.47 4.43 17.34
N LEU A 176 -44.72 4.04 18.59
CA LEU A 176 -44.82 2.62 18.95
C LEU A 176 -46.25 2.10 18.96
N THR A 177 -47.16 2.85 19.56
CA THR A 177 -48.55 2.43 19.75
C THR A 177 -49.55 3.54 19.38
N GLY A 178 -50.84 3.19 19.37
CA GLY A 178 -51.97 4.11 19.18
C GLY A 178 -52.71 3.90 17.86
N GLY A 179 -52.43 2.80 17.17
CA GLY A 179 -53.07 2.41 15.92
C GLY A 179 -52.64 3.23 14.69
N GLY A 180 -52.95 2.68 13.53
CA GLY A 180 -52.68 3.32 12.22
C GLY A 180 -51.26 3.08 11.72
N SER A 181 -51.05 3.31 10.41
CA SER A 181 -49.84 2.88 9.70
C SER A 181 -48.56 3.67 10.04
N THR A 182 -48.64 4.68 10.91
CA THR A 182 -47.48 5.46 11.37
C THR A 182 -46.92 4.97 12.70
N LYS A 183 -47.49 3.90 13.25
CA LYS A 183 -47.11 3.28 14.51
C LYS A 183 -46.65 1.84 14.31
N LEU A 184 -45.79 1.34 15.19
CA LEU A 184 -45.23 -0.01 15.07
C LEU A 184 -46.28 -1.10 15.28
N ASP A 185 -47.26 -0.88 16.18
CA ASP A 185 -48.44 -1.73 16.31
C ASP A 185 -49.28 -1.80 15.01
N GLY A 186 -49.30 -0.73 14.21
CA GLY A 186 -49.95 -0.71 12.90
C GLY A 186 -49.23 -1.48 11.79
N VAL A 187 -48.04 -2.04 12.03
CA VAL A 187 -47.30 -2.83 11.03
C VAL A 187 -47.80 -4.27 11.02
N ALA A 188 -48.50 -4.67 9.95
CA ALA A 188 -49.05 -6.00 9.80
C ALA A 188 -47.98 -7.11 9.90
N SER A 189 -48.24 -8.10 10.77
CA SER A 189 -47.23 -9.09 11.18
C SER A 189 -47.34 -10.49 10.56
N PRO A 190 -48.51 -11.04 10.12
CA PRO A 190 -48.64 -12.42 9.65
C PRO A 190 -47.77 -12.79 8.44
N SER A 191 -47.55 -11.84 7.52
CA SER A 191 -46.76 -12.05 6.30
C SER A 191 -45.26 -11.85 6.49
N LEU A 192 -44.83 -11.34 7.65
CA LEU A 192 -43.43 -11.08 7.94
C LEU A 192 -42.77 -12.34 8.52
N PRO A 193 -41.52 -12.67 8.16
CA PRO A 193 -40.82 -13.77 8.80
C PRO A 193 -40.51 -13.42 10.26
N LEU A 194 -40.54 -14.43 11.15
CA LEU A 194 -40.00 -14.29 12.50
C LEU A 194 -38.50 -13.97 12.43
N GLY A 195 -38.00 -13.20 13.40
CA GLY A 195 -36.62 -12.72 13.39
C GLY A 195 -36.39 -11.50 12.49
N LYS A 196 -37.42 -11.00 11.81
CA LYS A 196 -37.33 -9.76 11.04
C LYS A 196 -36.95 -8.60 11.96
N LEU A 197 -35.86 -7.91 11.62
CA LEU A 197 -35.40 -6.72 12.31
C LEU A 197 -35.90 -5.47 11.59
N VAL A 198 -36.48 -4.55 12.35
CA VAL A 198 -36.89 -3.24 11.85
C VAL A 198 -36.29 -2.14 12.72
N ALA A 199 -35.91 -1.02 12.11
CA ALA A 199 -35.48 0.18 12.82
C ALA A 199 -36.41 1.36 12.51
N LEU A 200 -36.70 2.18 13.51
CA LEU A 200 -37.59 3.33 13.38
C LEU A 200 -37.16 4.47 14.32
N VAL A 201 -37.52 5.71 13.98
CA VAL A 201 -37.31 6.87 14.85
C VAL A 201 -38.59 7.15 15.63
N ASP A 202 -38.56 6.85 16.93
CA ASP A 202 -39.70 7.02 17.84
C ASP A 202 -39.81 8.48 18.29
N ASN A 203 -40.80 9.20 17.75
CA ASN A 203 -41.08 10.59 18.09
C ASN A 203 -41.99 10.73 19.33
N GLY A 204 -42.38 9.62 19.97
CA GLY A 204 -43.14 9.64 21.23
C GLY A 204 -42.30 10.06 22.43
N THR A 205 -40.98 10.09 22.30
CA THR A 205 -40.03 10.58 23.30
C THR A 205 -39.42 11.92 22.87
N ASN A 206 -39.02 12.75 23.83
CA ASN A 206 -38.23 13.95 23.57
C ASN A 206 -36.89 13.86 24.35
N PRO A 207 -35.74 13.68 23.66
CA PRO A 207 -35.58 13.65 22.21
C PRO A 207 -36.14 12.39 21.55
N ALA A 208 -36.35 12.43 20.23
CA ALA A 208 -36.71 11.26 19.44
C ALA A 208 -35.59 10.21 19.50
N VAL A 209 -35.95 8.92 19.55
CA VAL A 209 -34.99 7.82 19.76
C VAL A 209 -35.05 6.83 18.60
N LEU A 210 -33.89 6.50 18.01
CA LEU A 210 -33.78 5.39 17.06
C LEU A 210 -33.88 4.07 17.85
N ARG A 211 -34.88 3.25 17.52
CA ARG A 211 -35.13 1.95 18.14
C ARG A 211 -35.07 0.85 17.08
N THR A 212 -34.56 -0.31 17.49
CA THR A 212 -34.57 -1.52 16.67
C THR A 212 -35.45 -2.57 17.33
N TYR A 213 -36.36 -3.19 16.58
CA TYR A 213 -37.24 -4.24 17.04
C TYR A 213 -37.03 -5.53 16.25
N GLU A 214 -37.22 -6.68 16.90
CA GLU A 214 -37.29 -7.99 16.25
C GLU A 214 -38.71 -8.54 16.37
N LEU A 215 -39.25 -9.11 15.29
CA LEU A 215 -40.52 -9.82 15.33
C LEU A 215 -40.34 -11.22 15.93
N ASP A 216 -40.78 -11.41 17.17
CA ASP A 216 -40.66 -12.66 17.91
C ASP A 216 -42.02 -13.38 18.00
N ALA A 217 -42.01 -14.71 18.02
CA ALA A 217 -43.18 -15.50 18.40
C ALA A 217 -43.37 -15.44 19.93
N SER A 218 -44.42 -14.78 20.40
CA SER A 218 -44.68 -14.60 21.82
C SER A 218 -46.14 -14.26 22.12
N THR A 219 -46.61 -14.61 23.31
CA THR A 219 -47.90 -14.17 23.88
C THR A 219 -47.75 -13.09 24.95
N ALA A 220 -46.54 -12.54 25.12
CA ALA A 220 -46.24 -11.52 26.13
C ALA A 220 -47.22 -10.34 26.05
N ALA A 221 -47.61 -9.80 27.22
CA ALA A 221 -48.43 -8.60 27.31
C ALA A 221 -47.75 -7.41 26.62
N GLU A 222 -48.54 -6.51 26.03
CA GLU A 222 -47.99 -5.24 25.56
C GLU A 222 -47.38 -4.47 26.72
N SER A 223 -46.16 -4.01 26.52
CA SER A 223 -45.37 -3.29 27.52
C SER A 223 -44.47 -2.32 26.78
N SER A 224 -45.04 -1.20 26.32
CA SER A 224 -44.28 -0.17 25.62
C SER A 224 -43.23 0.46 26.55
N PRO A 225 -41.96 0.60 26.13
CA PRO A 225 -41.46 0.42 24.76
C PRO A 225 -40.92 -0.98 24.43
N ASP A 226 -40.83 -1.90 25.39
CA ASP A 226 -40.09 -3.16 25.27
C ASP A 226 -40.78 -4.23 24.42
N VAL A 227 -42.11 -4.29 24.49
CA VAL A 227 -42.94 -5.25 23.75
C VAL A 227 -44.13 -4.52 23.15
N ILE A 228 -44.20 -4.46 21.82
CA ILE A 228 -45.31 -3.87 21.08
C ILE A 228 -46.09 -4.98 20.39
N ARG A 229 -47.40 -5.07 20.65
CA ARG A 229 -48.26 -6.02 19.95
C ARG A 229 -48.77 -5.36 18.66
N PRO A 230 -48.64 -6.02 17.51
CA PRO A 230 -49.34 -5.59 16.31
C PRO A 230 -50.86 -5.51 16.53
N ASP A 231 -51.54 -4.61 15.83
CA ASP A 231 -53.00 -4.48 15.82
C ASP A 231 -53.68 -5.79 15.37
N ASP A 232 -52.97 -6.61 14.59
CA ASP A 232 -53.38 -7.94 14.13
C ASP A 232 -52.96 -9.10 15.06
N TYR A 233 -52.50 -8.80 16.27
CA TYR A 233 -52.13 -9.80 17.27
C TYR A 233 -53.33 -10.70 17.64
N ASN A 234 -53.10 -12.00 17.65
CA ASN A 234 -54.05 -12.97 18.16
C ASN A 234 -53.29 -14.07 18.90
N ALA A 235 -53.63 -14.31 20.17
CA ALA A 235 -52.91 -15.26 21.03
C ALA A 235 -52.87 -16.71 20.50
N THR A 236 -53.76 -17.07 19.56
CA THR A 236 -53.86 -18.42 18.99
C THR A 236 -53.41 -18.46 17.53
N THR A 237 -53.80 -17.49 16.70
CA THR A 237 -53.56 -17.53 15.25
C THR A 237 -52.41 -16.64 14.78
N ASN A 238 -51.98 -15.66 15.59
CA ASN A 238 -50.91 -14.73 15.26
C ASN A 238 -50.21 -14.22 16.54
N ALA A 239 -49.63 -15.15 17.32
CA ALA A 239 -48.95 -14.84 18.57
C ALA A 239 -47.55 -14.26 18.29
N ARG A 240 -47.50 -13.05 17.72
CA ARG A 240 -46.27 -12.35 17.32
C ARG A 240 -46.22 -10.99 18.00
N VAL A 241 -45.03 -10.60 18.47
CA VAL A 241 -44.80 -9.29 19.09
C VAL A 241 -43.51 -8.70 18.56
N TRP A 242 -43.46 -7.38 18.46
CA TRP A 242 -42.22 -6.66 18.23
C TRP A 242 -41.51 -6.49 19.57
N ARG A 243 -40.33 -7.11 19.72
CA ARG A 243 -39.51 -7.00 20.93
C ARG A 243 -38.37 -6.03 20.68
N LEU A 244 -38.22 -5.05 21.56
CA LEU A 244 -37.13 -4.08 21.50
C LEU A 244 -35.79 -4.83 21.60
N ARG A 245 -34.97 -4.68 20.57
CA ARG A 245 -33.56 -5.03 20.62
C ARG A 245 -32.84 -3.80 21.11
N ALA A 246 -32.54 -3.79 22.40
CA ALA A 246 -31.55 -2.86 22.90
C ALA A 246 -30.31 -3.00 22.00
N PRO A 247 -29.76 -1.91 21.44
CA PRO A 247 -28.40 -1.99 20.94
C PRO A 247 -27.61 -2.60 22.09
N SER A 248 -26.79 -3.61 21.82
CA SER A 248 -25.89 -4.16 22.82
C SER A 248 -25.18 -2.97 23.43
N ALA A 249 -25.64 -2.54 24.59
CA ALA A 249 -24.96 -1.52 25.34
C ALA A 249 -23.74 -2.28 25.85
N GLY A 250 -22.72 -2.43 24.98
CA GLY A 250 -21.37 -2.44 25.48
C GLY A 250 -21.34 -1.17 26.28
N ASN A 251 -21.41 -1.31 27.61
CA ASN A 251 -21.62 -0.24 28.57
C ASN A 251 -20.76 0.95 28.17
N ALA A 252 -21.30 1.84 27.34
CA ALA A 252 -20.66 3.06 26.96
C ALA A 252 -20.98 3.96 28.13
N VAL A 253 -20.29 3.70 29.23
CA VAL A 253 -20.24 4.59 30.36
C VAL A 253 -19.60 5.84 29.82
N ARG A 254 -20.43 6.80 29.38
CA ARG A 254 -19.98 8.15 29.13
C ARG A 254 -19.61 8.72 30.49
N TYR A 255 -18.34 8.61 30.84
CA TYR A 255 -17.79 9.34 31.96
C TYR A 255 -17.68 10.79 31.52
N ASP A 256 -18.61 11.62 31.98
CA ASP A 256 -18.43 13.06 31.95
C ASP A 256 -17.27 13.40 32.90
N ALA A 257 -16.29 14.17 32.42
CA ALA A 257 -15.12 14.60 33.19
C ALA A 257 -15.50 15.40 34.46
N SER A 258 -16.73 15.88 34.55
CA SER A 258 -17.27 16.57 35.74
C SER A 258 -17.67 15.64 36.89
N GLN A 259 -17.81 14.33 36.65
CA GLN A 259 -18.27 13.36 37.65
C GLN A 259 -17.05 12.70 38.32
N GLY A 260 -16.82 13.03 39.60
CA GLY A 260 -15.78 12.39 40.40
C GLY A 260 -16.01 10.87 40.49
N LEU A 261 -15.22 10.10 39.75
CA LEU A 261 -15.33 8.65 39.72
C LEU A 261 -14.75 8.06 41.00
N ASN A 262 -15.53 7.20 41.68
CA ASN A 262 -15.00 6.42 42.79
C ASN A 262 -13.99 5.36 42.28
N GLY A 263 -13.15 4.84 43.18
CA GLY A 263 -12.02 3.97 42.80
C GLY A 263 -12.41 2.78 41.93
N THR A 264 -13.58 2.17 42.17
CA THR A 264 -14.07 1.02 41.40
C THR A 264 -14.51 1.41 39.98
N GLN A 265 -15.10 2.60 39.83
CA GLN A 265 -15.48 3.16 38.53
C GLN A 265 -14.24 3.48 37.69
N GLN A 266 -13.18 4.01 38.30
CA GLN A 266 -11.90 4.26 37.62
C GLN A 266 -11.23 2.97 37.14
N THR A 267 -11.22 1.91 37.96
CA THR A 267 -10.65 0.61 37.58
C THR A 267 -11.39 0.01 36.39
N THR A 268 -12.72 0.11 36.37
CA THR A 268 -13.56 -0.39 35.28
C THR A 268 -13.34 0.41 33.99
N ALA A 269 -13.25 1.75 34.08
CA ALA A 269 -12.94 2.61 32.95
C ALA A 269 -11.57 2.27 32.32
N ARG A 270 -10.53 2.10 33.17
CA ARG A 270 -9.18 1.72 32.72
C ARG A 270 -9.15 0.34 32.08
N SER A 271 -9.88 -0.63 32.61
CA SER A 271 -9.99 -1.98 32.05
C SER A 271 -10.61 -1.97 30.65
N ASN A 272 -11.70 -1.21 30.46
CA ASN A 272 -12.40 -1.09 29.19
C ASN A 272 -11.57 -0.35 28.12
N ILE A 273 -10.85 0.71 28.51
CA ILE A 273 -9.93 1.42 27.61
C ILE A 273 -8.75 0.52 27.21
N GLY A 274 -8.18 -0.24 28.15
CA GLY A 274 -7.09 -1.17 27.87
C GLY A 274 -7.47 -2.35 26.96
N ALA A 275 -8.75 -2.74 26.93
CA ALA A 275 -9.27 -3.72 25.99
C ALA A 275 -9.50 -3.12 24.58
N ALA A 276 -10.00 -1.89 24.50
CA ALA A 276 -10.18 -1.18 23.23
C ALA A 276 -8.84 -0.80 22.56
N ALA A 277 -7.86 -0.34 23.34
CA ALA A 277 -6.55 0.05 22.85
C ALA A 277 -5.74 -1.14 22.28
N ARG A 278 -5.87 -2.33 22.89
CA ARG A 278 -5.19 -3.55 22.38
C ARG A 278 -5.72 -4.02 21.03
N ASN A 279 -6.98 -3.76 20.71
CA ASN A 279 -7.56 -4.09 19.41
C ASN A 279 -7.29 -3.02 18.34
N HIS A 280 -6.77 -1.84 18.71
CA HIS A 280 -6.51 -0.74 17.78
C HIS A 280 -5.02 -0.62 17.36
N ALA A 281 -4.11 -1.33 18.05
CA ALA A 281 -2.66 -1.26 17.81
C ALA A 281 -2.17 -1.90 16.49
N HIS A 282 -3.06 -2.31 15.58
CA HIS A 282 -2.70 -2.93 14.29
C HIS A 282 -3.01 -2.07 13.06
N ARG A 283 -3.47 -0.83 13.22
CA ARG A 283 -3.66 0.09 12.10
C ARG A 283 -2.84 1.37 12.29
N THR A 284 -1.89 1.54 11.38
CA THR A 284 -1.06 2.73 11.17
C THR A 284 -1.94 3.96 11.07
N PHE A 285 -1.85 4.91 12.01
CA PHE A 285 -2.21 6.30 11.75
C PHE A 285 -1.40 7.26 12.63
N LEU A 286 -0.84 8.28 11.97
CA LEU A 286 -0.36 9.54 12.53
C LEU A 286 -1.56 10.27 13.13
N GLU A 287 -1.60 10.47 14.45
CA GLU A 287 -2.32 11.59 15.07
C GLU A 287 -1.53 12.12 16.28
N ALA A 288 -1.59 13.43 16.46
CA ALA A 288 -0.83 14.19 17.45
C ALA A 288 -1.09 13.69 18.88
N LEU A 289 -0.03 13.27 19.57
CA LEU A 289 -0.08 12.85 20.96
C LEU A 289 -0.04 14.10 21.86
N VAL A 290 -1.15 14.41 22.55
CA VAL A 290 -1.17 15.43 23.61
C VAL A 290 -0.76 14.75 24.93
N PHE A 291 0.40 15.13 25.47
CA PHE A 291 0.94 14.55 26.70
C PHE A 291 0.35 15.22 27.95
N ALA A 292 -0.08 14.42 28.92
CA ALA A 292 -0.30 14.87 30.30
C ALA A 292 1.05 14.88 31.07
N PRO A 293 1.20 15.68 32.14
CA PRO A 293 2.40 15.64 32.99
C PRO A 293 2.60 14.21 33.50
N GLU A 294 3.83 13.67 33.35
CA GLU A 294 4.22 12.31 33.78
C GLU A 294 3.71 11.14 32.92
N SER A 295 3.58 11.32 31.60
CA SER A 295 3.28 10.21 30.69
C SER A 295 4.54 9.44 30.29
N GLN A 296 4.51 8.11 30.45
CA GLN A 296 5.57 7.19 30.03
C GLN A 296 5.15 6.47 28.74
N VAL A 297 5.95 6.58 27.69
CA VAL A 297 5.75 5.82 26.44
C VAL A 297 6.98 4.94 26.21
N SER A 298 6.78 3.62 26.26
CA SER A 298 7.83 2.65 25.94
C SER A 298 7.77 2.33 24.45
N LEU A 299 8.85 2.61 23.72
CA LEU A 299 8.98 2.37 22.28
C LEU A 299 10.03 1.28 22.01
N GLY A 300 9.85 0.12 22.64
CA GLY A 300 10.81 -1.00 22.52
C GLY A 300 11.94 -0.92 23.57
N THR A 301 13.19 -1.07 23.15
CA THR A 301 14.38 -1.16 24.05
C THR A 301 14.80 0.16 24.71
N TYR A 302 14.11 1.25 24.40
CA TYR A 302 14.44 2.60 24.90
C TYR A 302 13.23 3.22 25.59
N ASP A 303 13.49 3.83 26.75
CA ASP A 303 12.49 4.63 27.48
C ASP A 303 12.75 6.11 27.25
N LEU A 304 11.73 6.82 26.76
CA LEU A 304 11.75 8.27 26.64
C LEU A 304 11.05 8.89 27.86
N PHE A 305 11.80 9.62 28.68
CA PHE A 305 11.25 10.40 29.79
C PHE A 305 11.21 11.88 29.41
N MET A 306 10.06 12.52 29.61
CA MET A 306 9.91 13.97 29.47
C MET A 306 9.38 14.51 30.80
N LEU A 307 10.17 15.36 31.45
CA LEU A 307 9.80 16.05 32.68
C LEU A 307 9.87 17.55 32.41
N PRO A 308 8.73 18.26 32.29
CA PRO A 308 8.77 19.71 32.17
C PRO A 308 9.16 20.31 33.53
N ASP A 309 10.21 21.12 33.57
CA ASP A 309 10.41 22.04 34.69
C ASP A 309 9.58 23.30 34.43
N LEU A 310 8.51 23.48 35.21
CA LEU A 310 7.60 24.60 35.04
C LEU A 310 8.01 25.85 35.86
N SER A 311 9.13 25.80 36.59
CA SER A 311 9.49 26.86 37.54
C SER A 311 10.19 28.08 36.90
N SER A 312 10.72 27.94 35.68
CA SER A 312 11.54 28.98 35.03
C SER A 312 10.85 29.68 33.85
N GLY A 313 9.65 29.25 33.44
CA GLY A 313 9.03 29.69 32.18
C GLY A 313 9.76 29.19 30.92
N GLN A 314 10.82 28.40 31.09
CA GLN A 314 11.49 27.61 30.05
C GLN A 314 11.05 26.16 30.18
N VAL A 315 10.73 25.51 29.07
CA VAL A 315 10.49 24.06 29.07
C VAL A 315 11.83 23.36 28.97
N ASP A 316 12.40 22.97 30.11
CA ASP A 316 13.57 22.10 30.13
C ASP A 316 13.14 20.66 29.86
N PHE A 317 13.84 19.99 28.93
CA PHE A 317 13.64 18.58 28.63
C PHE A 317 14.88 17.79 29.06
N LYS A 318 14.67 16.72 29.84
CA LYS A 318 15.72 15.73 30.12
C LYS A 318 15.48 14.46 29.32
N LEU A 319 16.20 14.31 28.22
CA LEU A 319 16.26 13.08 27.46
C LEU A 319 17.25 12.13 28.13
N ARG A 320 16.78 10.98 28.64
CA ARG A 320 17.66 9.86 29.06
C ARG A 320 17.59 8.78 28.01
N LEU A 321 18.74 8.36 27.51
CA LEU A 321 18.86 7.25 26.58
C LEU A 321 19.88 6.27 27.13
N GLY A 322 19.47 5.03 27.35
CA GLY A 322 20.38 3.94 27.65
C GLY A 322 20.64 3.15 26.38
N SER A 323 21.86 3.19 25.84
CA SER A 323 22.29 2.22 24.83
C SER A 323 22.95 1.03 25.54
N PRO A 324 22.56 -0.21 25.24
CA PRO A 324 23.25 -1.38 25.78
C PRO A 324 24.56 -1.76 25.06
N ALA A 325 25.00 -1.04 24.01
CA ALA A 325 26.21 -1.40 23.25
C ALA A 325 26.98 -0.19 22.67
N ASN A 326 28.26 -0.43 22.38
CA ASN A 326 29.40 0.50 22.21
C ASN A 326 29.36 1.45 20.98
N ASP A 327 28.20 1.84 20.50
CA ASP A 327 28.09 2.71 19.33
C ASP A 327 28.00 4.19 19.74
N ASN A 328 28.83 5.02 19.12
CA ASN A 328 28.78 6.48 19.28
C ASN A 328 27.53 7.00 18.58
N MET A 329 26.65 7.64 19.33
CA MET A 329 25.42 8.20 18.82
C MET A 329 25.47 9.73 18.89
N ALA A 330 25.23 10.37 17.75
CA ALA A 330 25.06 11.82 17.67
C ALA A 330 23.57 12.14 17.62
N PHE A 331 23.15 13.12 18.43
CA PHE A 331 21.79 13.64 18.39
C PHE A 331 21.82 15.10 18.03
N GLN A 332 20.93 15.49 17.12
CA GLN A 332 20.75 16.89 16.73
C GLN A 332 19.30 17.30 16.99
N ILE A 333 19.12 18.40 17.72
CA ILE A 333 17.81 18.98 18.01
C ILE A 333 17.61 20.16 17.09
N PHE A 334 16.51 20.14 16.34
CA PHE A 334 16.09 21.26 15.50
C PHE A 334 14.82 21.89 16.08
N ALA A 335 14.72 23.22 16.05
CA ALA A 335 13.41 23.86 16.16
C ALA A 335 13.20 24.87 15.04
N GLN A 336 11.92 25.07 14.73
CA GLN A 336 11.45 26.03 13.77
C GLN A 336 10.55 27.02 14.50
N GLY A 337 10.92 28.30 14.47
CA GLY A 337 10.10 29.37 15.02
C GLY A 337 8.89 29.71 14.14
N PRO A 338 7.89 30.42 14.66
CA PRO A 338 6.58 30.52 14.00
C PRO A 338 6.52 31.52 12.84
N SER A 339 7.59 32.28 12.55
CA SER A 339 7.44 33.55 11.80
C SER A 339 8.48 33.89 10.72
N ASN A 340 9.18 32.93 10.13
CA ASN A 340 9.97 33.19 8.92
C ASN A 340 9.53 32.21 7.83
N GLY A 341 8.70 32.71 6.90
CA GLY A 341 8.07 31.98 5.79
C GLY A 341 9.01 31.40 4.73
N TRP A 342 10.17 30.90 5.15
CA TRP A 342 11.13 30.11 4.38
C TRP A 342 11.58 28.97 5.30
N GLY A 343 11.21 27.73 4.96
CA GLY A 343 11.31 26.53 5.82
C GLY A 343 12.73 26.05 6.13
N GLY A 344 13.50 26.83 6.91
CA GLY A 344 14.78 26.43 7.46
C GLY A 344 14.65 25.98 8.92
N TRP A 345 15.03 24.74 9.20
CA TRP A 345 15.21 24.24 10.56
C TRP A 345 16.57 24.71 11.09
N ASN A 346 16.59 25.40 12.24
CA ASN A 346 17.85 25.76 12.88
C ASN A 346 18.23 24.66 13.88
N SER A 347 19.47 24.19 13.82
CA SER A 347 20.03 23.31 14.84
C SER A 347 20.27 24.11 16.11
N ILE A 348 19.65 23.70 17.22
CA ILE A 348 19.71 24.41 18.50
C ILE A 348 20.69 23.74 19.47
N GLY A 349 21.07 22.50 19.20
CA GLY A 349 22.13 21.81 19.94
C GLY A 349 22.50 20.48 19.31
N MET A 350 23.75 20.07 19.53
CA MET A 350 24.25 18.75 19.18
C MET A 350 24.94 18.18 20.42
N ALA A 351 24.56 16.96 20.80
CA ALA A 351 25.19 16.24 21.89
C ALA A 351 25.84 14.98 21.34
N TYR A 352 27.13 14.79 21.65
CA TYR A 352 27.85 13.56 21.39
C TYR A 352 27.90 12.75 22.67
N ILE A 353 27.48 11.49 22.59
CA ILE A 353 27.65 10.53 23.67
C ILE A 353 28.73 9.57 23.22
N ASP A 354 29.91 9.67 23.85
CA ASP A 354 31.03 8.77 23.59
C ASP A 354 30.84 7.48 24.42
N SER A 355 31.19 6.34 23.84
CA SER A 355 30.95 5.04 24.45
C SER A 355 31.55 4.93 25.87
N GLY A 356 30.71 4.64 26.87
CA GLY A 356 31.17 4.17 28.19
C GLY A 356 31.13 5.15 29.37
N GLN A 357 30.57 6.35 29.24
CA GLN A 357 30.29 7.24 30.39
C GLN A 357 28.83 7.70 30.36
N PHE A 358 28.11 7.50 31.48
CA PHE A 358 26.76 8.05 31.67
C PHE A 358 26.87 9.55 31.97
N GLU A 359 26.97 10.38 30.95
CA GLU A 359 26.87 11.83 31.11
C GLU A 359 25.45 12.30 30.79
N SER A 360 24.84 13.00 31.75
CA SER A 360 23.61 13.75 31.50
C SER A 360 23.97 15.05 30.79
N SER A 361 23.87 15.10 29.47
CA SER A 361 23.94 16.37 28.75
C SER A 361 22.60 17.08 28.88
N VAL A 362 22.58 18.26 29.53
CA VAL A 362 21.42 19.15 29.52
C VAL A 362 21.57 20.08 28.32
N VAL A 363 20.70 19.94 27.33
CA VAL A 363 20.56 20.92 26.25
C VAL A 363 19.39 21.82 26.63
N SER A 364 19.67 23.04 27.05
CA SER A 364 18.63 24.05 27.31
C SER A 364 18.40 24.87 26.04
N ALA A 365 17.12 25.04 25.69
CA ALA A 365 16.70 25.88 24.58
C ALA A 365 15.52 26.73 25.06
N SER A 366 15.56 28.03 24.77
CA SER A 366 14.41 28.90 25.00
C SER A 366 13.45 28.75 23.82
N LEU A 367 12.28 28.17 24.06
CA LEU A 367 11.23 27.99 23.04
C LEU A 367 10.08 28.96 23.29
N ASN A 368 9.50 29.49 22.22
CA ASN A 368 8.28 30.28 22.27
C ASN A 368 7.04 29.37 22.10
N PRO A 369 5.87 29.78 22.63
CA PRO A 369 4.61 29.10 22.34
C PRO A 369 4.36 28.96 20.83
N GLY A 370 4.09 27.74 20.37
CA GLY A 370 3.87 27.42 18.95
C GLY A 370 5.11 26.94 18.19
N ASP A 371 6.29 26.91 18.82
CA ASP A 371 7.47 26.29 18.22
C ASP A 371 7.26 24.78 18.02
N MET A 372 7.67 24.26 16.86
CA MET A 372 7.73 22.82 16.62
C MET A 372 9.16 22.33 16.83
N ILE A 373 9.29 21.24 17.60
CA ILE A 373 10.57 20.57 17.83
C ILE A 373 10.63 19.32 16.94
N ARG A 374 11.74 19.17 16.22
CA ARG A 374 12.09 17.93 15.52
C ARG A 374 13.32 17.34 16.18
N LEU A 375 13.21 16.07 16.57
CA LEU A 375 14.32 15.26 17.03
C LEU A 375 14.75 14.34 15.89
N GLU A 376 16.02 14.41 15.50
CA GLU A 376 16.60 13.52 14.51
C GLU A 376 17.75 12.75 15.14
N VAL A 377 17.67 11.43 15.03
CA VAL A 377 18.73 10.52 15.48
C VAL A 377 19.50 10.11 14.25
N GLN A 378 20.76 10.53 14.16
CA GLN A 378 21.63 10.18 13.05
C GLN A 378 22.62 9.13 13.55
N ASN A 379 22.59 7.95 12.93
CA ASN A 379 23.57 6.92 13.21
C ASN A 379 24.80 7.20 12.33
N ASP A 380 25.81 7.85 12.90
CA ASP A 380 27.08 8.12 12.23
C ASP A 380 27.97 6.86 12.24
N GLY A 381 27.45 5.78 11.66
CA GLY A 381 28.21 4.60 11.32
C GLY A 381 29.25 4.96 10.27
N SER A 382 30.47 5.25 10.71
CA SER A 382 31.61 5.54 9.83
C SER A 382 31.89 4.39 8.86
N GLY A 383 31.55 4.59 7.59
CA GLY A 383 31.91 3.70 6.50
C GLY A 383 31.33 4.19 5.18
N TYR A 384 32.17 4.79 4.34
CA TYR A 384 31.90 5.07 2.93
C TYR A 384 31.12 3.91 2.28
N TYR A 385 29.85 4.14 1.93
CA TYR A 385 29.05 3.61 0.81
C TYR A 385 27.56 3.72 1.17
N GLY A 386 26.78 4.33 0.27
CA GLY A 386 25.41 4.80 0.53
C GLY A 386 24.38 3.71 0.81
N GLY A 387 24.17 3.40 2.09
CA GLY A 387 22.96 2.75 2.59
C GLY A 387 21.88 3.80 2.95
N PRO A 388 20.59 3.44 2.88
CA PRO A 388 19.51 4.35 3.27
C PRO A 388 19.54 4.60 4.78
N ALA A 389 19.53 5.87 5.18
CA ALA A 389 19.35 6.28 6.57
C ALA A 389 17.94 5.88 7.02
N TYR A 390 17.83 5.04 8.04
CA TYR A 390 16.57 4.79 8.73
C TYR A 390 16.36 5.92 9.75
N GLY A 391 15.76 7.02 9.32
CA GLY A 391 15.34 8.10 10.22
C GLY A 391 14.04 7.73 10.92
N LEU A 392 14.05 7.64 12.25
CA LEU A 392 12.82 7.65 13.04
C LEU A 392 12.43 9.10 13.29
N TYR A 393 11.26 9.52 12.79
CA TYR A 393 10.76 10.89 12.97
C TYR A 393 9.71 10.92 14.08
N ALA A 394 9.99 11.65 15.16
CA ALA A 394 9.01 11.99 16.18
C ALA A 394 8.71 13.49 16.12
N PHE A 395 7.43 13.85 16.09
CA PHE A 395 6.97 15.24 16.11
C PHE A 395 6.24 15.48 17.44
N ALA A 396 6.64 16.53 18.16
CA ALA A 396 5.95 16.97 19.36
C ALA A 396 5.53 18.43 19.19
N SER A 397 4.26 18.72 19.46
CA SER A 397 3.68 20.07 19.46
C SER A 397 3.34 20.46 20.89
N ILE A 398 3.88 21.59 21.36
CA ILE A 398 3.62 22.10 22.71
C ILE A 398 2.45 23.08 22.63
N PHE A 399 1.35 22.77 23.32
CA PHE A 399 0.25 23.71 23.51
C PHE A 399 0.32 24.25 24.93
N THR A 400 0.65 25.53 25.10
CA THR A 400 0.50 26.22 26.39
C THR A 400 -0.88 26.85 26.44
N SER A 401 -1.79 26.37 27.30
CA SER A 401 -3.03 27.09 27.57
C SER A 401 -2.71 28.24 28.53
N THR A 402 -2.75 29.47 28.03
CA THR A 402 -2.79 30.66 28.89
C THR A 402 -4.24 31.10 29.07
N GLU A 403 -5.00 30.35 29.86
CA GLU A 403 -6.15 30.89 30.62
C GLU A 403 -6.25 30.12 31.96
N PRO A 404 -6.62 30.80 33.06
CA PRO A 404 -6.49 30.28 34.43
C PRO A 404 -7.40 29.09 34.77
#